data_AF-A0A2G5EAZ9-F1
#
_entry.id   AF-A0A2G5EAZ9-F1
#
_cell.length_a   1.000
_cell.length_b   1.000
_cell.length_c   1.000
_cell.angle_alpha   90.00
_cell.angle_beta   90.00
_cell.angle_gamma   90.00
#
_symmetry.space_group_name_H-M   'P 1'
#
loop_
_entity.id
_entity.type
_entity.pdbx_description
1 polymer ?
#
loop_
_entity_poly.entity_id
_entity_poly.type
_entity_poly.pdbx_seq_one_letter_code
_entity_poly.pdbx_strand_id
1 'polypeptide(L)'
;MNITSKLCRCCLLRAKAKTTKMSDSQQNDVDVDVDVLLLQKILDLFVTAGYSGARSSNLSVSVTLTHDILTQGLAWCISSLAAASNSTTKSQSNELEEDIEAALRSIGCPYALQLHQIQQLDYNALYPVVQWLVNRIQTNTTMNINEVSYVMREIEREEHTVKQLEKELKDAEQSIEIVNADLNEQNLKNAHILNASQDLRVKLDKEGDKAVVERLTFLMESLKVLESKNSDSRSYCKQIDSSLQDDISWFENKMLSYEAGKSSFDDFGDFSCDPLGKLKSAKT
;
A
#
# COMPACT_ATOMS: atom_id res chain seq x y z
N MET A 1 -28.55 -27.59 -13.97
CA MET A 1 -27.99 -27.87 -15.32
C MET A 1 -27.25 -29.19 -15.25
N ASN A 2 -27.80 -30.22 -15.91
CA ASN A 2 -27.24 -31.57 -15.96
C ASN A 2 -26.13 -31.65 -17.01
N ILE A 3 -24.97 -32.21 -16.65
CA ILE A 3 -23.96 -32.68 -17.60
C ILE A 3 -23.58 -34.11 -17.22
N THR A 4 -24.34 -35.06 -17.74
CA THR A 4 -24.04 -36.49 -17.69
C THR A 4 -23.56 -36.96 -19.06
N SER A 5 -22.39 -37.62 -19.05
CA SER A 5 -22.01 -38.76 -19.91
C SER A 5 -22.19 -38.65 -21.43
N LYS A 6 -21.12 -38.26 -22.12
CA LYS A 6 -20.83 -38.74 -23.49
C LYS A 6 -19.92 -39.98 -23.40
N LEU A 7 -20.51 -41.15 -23.12
CA LEU A 7 -19.88 -42.42 -23.51
C LEU A 7 -20.06 -42.61 -25.02
N CYS A 8 -18.95 -42.78 -25.73
CA CYS A 8 -18.92 -42.92 -27.18
C CYS A 8 -19.44 -44.30 -27.63
N ARG A 9 -20.22 -44.28 -28.71
CA ARG A 9 -21.06 -45.36 -29.27
C ARG A 9 -20.32 -46.54 -29.92
N CYS A 10 -19.01 -46.72 -29.70
CA CYS A 10 -18.21 -47.72 -30.44
C CYS A 10 -18.12 -49.12 -29.80
N CYS A 11 -18.55 -49.34 -28.56
CA CYS A 11 -18.33 -50.63 -27.88
C CYS A 11 -19.50 -51.64 -27.95
N LEU A 12 -20.58 -51.37 -28.68
CA LEU A 12 -21.82 -52.19 -28.61
C LEU A 12 -22.17 -52.96 -29.89
N LEU A 13 -21.18 -53.28 -30.73
CA LEU A 13 -21.38 -54.05 -31.97
C LEU A 13 -20.45 -55.27 -32.13
N ARG A 14 -20.28 -56.08 -31.07
CA ARG A 14 -19.72 -57.43 -31.21
C ARG A 14 -20.29 -58.43 -30.20
N ALA A 15 -21.61 -58.55 -30.19
CA ALA A 15 -22.29 -59.61 -29.44
C ALA A 15 -23.50 -60.13 -30.22
N LYS A 16 -23.23 -60.91 -31.28
CA LYS A 16 -24.07 -62.03 -31.80
C LYS A 16 -23.56 -62.48 -33.16
N ALA A 17 -22.91 -63.63 -33.19
CA ALA A 17 -23.12 -64.70 -34.17
C ALA A 17 -22.00 -65.73 -34.04
N LYS A 18 -22.34 -66.96 -33.61
CA LYS A 18 -22.38 -68.16 -34.48
C LYS A 18 -22.18 -69.42 -33.63
N THR A 19 -23.28 -70.15 -33.43
CA THR A 19 -23.29 -71.54 -33.01
C THR A 19 -23.18 -72.44 -34.24
N THR A 20 -22.19 -73.33 -34.30
CA THR A 20 -22.25 -74.58 -35.09
C THR A 20 -21.37 -75.64 -34.41
N LYS A 21 -21.92 -76.85 -34.31
CA LYS A 21 -21.46 -78.04 -33.56
C LYS A 21 -20.47 -78.92 -34.35
N MET A 22 -19.63 -79.65 -33.59
CA MET A 22 -19.05 -81.01 -33.79
C MET A 22 -18.17 -81.20 -35.06
N SER A 23 -16.99 -81.84 -35.07
CA SER A 23 -16.51 -83.05 -34.39
C SER A 23 -14.96 -83.13 -34.44
N ASP A 24 -14.43 -84.12 -33.74
CA ASP A 24 -13.13 -84.81 -33.95
C ASP A 24 -11.86 -84.24 -33.31
N SER A 25 -11.57 -84.86 -32.16
CA SER A 25 -10.26 -85.42 -31.78
C SER A 25 -9.01 -84.84 -32.44
N GLN A 26 -8.29 -84.01 -31.68
CA GLN A 26 -6.89 -84.25 -31.37
C GLN A 26 -6.49 -83.36 -30.18
N GLN A 27 -6.10 -84.04 -29.09
CA GLN A 27 -5.33 -83.46 -28.00
C GLN A 27 -4.03 -82.89 -28.58
N ASN A 28 -3.99 -81.57 -28.79
CA ASN A 28 -2.76 -80.85 -29.07
C ASN A 28 -2.39 -80.11 -27.79
N ASP A 29 -1.41 -80.65 -27.06
CA ASP A 29 -0.65 -79.88 -26.07
C ASP A 29 -0.09 -78.65 -26.77
N VAL A 30 -0.68 -77.49 -26.49
CA VAL A 30 -0.13 -76.21 -26.96
C VAL A 30 1.03 -75.89 -26.05
N ASP A 31 2.22 -76.25 -26.51
CA ASP A 31 3.49 -75.78 -25.96
C ASP A 31 3.47 -74.24 -26.06
N VAL A 32 3.09 -73.58 -24.96
CA VAL A 32 3.07 -72.12 -24.90
C VAL A 32 4.52 -71.69 -24.82
N ASP A 33 5.01 -71.15 -25.93
CA ASP A 33 6.36 -70.64 -26.05
C ASP A 33 6.65 -69.63 -24.92
N VAL A 34 7.56 -70.02 -24.02
CA VAL A 34 7.89 -69.30 -22.77
C VAL A 34 8.39 -67.89 -23.09
N ASP A 35 9.07 -67.71 -24.22
CA ASP A 35 9.63 -66.46 -24.68
C ASP A 35 8.56 -65.44 -25.08
N VAL A 36 7.46 -65.93 -25.68
CA VAL A 36 6.30 -65.10 -26.06
C VAL A 36 5.61 -64.52 -24.82
N LEU A 37 5.50 -65.32 -23.75
CA LEU A 37 4.96 -64.85 -22.46
C LEU A 37 5.89 -63.84 -21.79
N LEU A 38 7.21 -64.04 -21.88
CA LEU A 38 8.19 -63.18 -21.24
C LEU A 38 8.29 -61.83 -21.96
N LEU A 39 8.27 -61.83 -23.29
CA LEU A 39 8.18 -60.61 -24.11
C LEU A 39 6.93 -59.80 -23.75
N GLN A 40 5.77 -60.44 -23.64
CA GLN A 40 4.54 -59.74 -23.25
C GLN A 40 4.64 -59.09 -21.87
N LYS A 41 5.28 -59.76 -20.90
CA LYS A 41 5.55 -59.20 -19.57
C LYS A 41 6.50 -58.00 -19.62
N ILE A 42 7.55 -58.05 -20.44
CA ILE A 42 8.49 -56.94 -20.62
C ILE A 42 7.77 -55.72 -21.22
N LEU A 43 6.94 -55.94 -22.24
CA LEU A 43 6.15 -54.88 -22.86
C LEU A 43 5.15 -54.25 -21.87
N ASP A 44 4.48 -55.06 -21.05
CA ASP A 44 3.56 -54.57 -20.02
C ASP A 44 4.27 -53.73 -18.95
N LEU A 45 5.50 -54.10 -18.58
CA LEU A 45 6.34 -53.29 -17.70
C LEU A 45 6.68 -51.93 -18.33
N PHE A 46 7.03 -51.88 -19.61
CA PHE A 46 7.27 -50.61 -20.32
C PHE A 46 6.02 -49.71 -20.35
N VAL A 47 4.84 -50.29 -20.62
CA VAL A 47 3.58 -49.54 -20.59
C VAL A 47 3.31 -48.99 -19.19
N THR A 48 3.58 -49.79 -18.16
CA THR A 48 3.42 -49.42 -16.74
C THR A 48 4.40 -48.32 -16.32
N ALA A 49 5.58 -48.25 -16.93
CA ALA A 49 6.54 -47.16 -16.76
C ALA A 49 6.13 -45.87 -17.47
N GLY A 50 5.18 -45.92 -18.42
CA GLY A 50 4.71 -44.78 -19.21
C GLY A 50 5.18 -44.76 -20.67
N TYR A 51 5.91 -45.77 -21.15
CA TYR A 51 6.31 -45.86 -22.55
C TYR A 51 5.13 -46.29 -23.43
N SER A 52 4.59 -45.33 -24.19
CA SER A 52 3.39 -45.56 -25.01
C SER A 52 3.68 -46.38 -26.29
N GLY A 53 4.95 -46.53 -26.69
CA GLY A 53 5.35 -47.29 -27.88
C GLY A 53 5.19 -48.81 -27.74
N ALA A 54 5.09 -49.33 -26.52
CA ALA A 54 4.89 -50.76 -26.25
C ALA A 54 3.43 -51.23 -26.42
N ARG A 55 2.47 -50.31 -26.70
CA ARG A 55 1.03 -50.60 -26.74
C ARG A 55 0.51 -51.22 -28.05
N SER A 56 1.33 -51.36 -29.10
CA SER A 56 0.83 -51.53 -30.47
C SER A 56 1.14 -52.86 -31.16
N SER A 57 1.83 -53.82 -30.56
CA SER A 57 2.15 -55.09 -31.25
C SER A 57 1.16 -56.19 -30.89
N ASN A 58 0.14 -56.39 -31.74
CA ASN A 58 -0.47 -57.72 -31.87
C ASN A 58 0.67 -58.69 -32.19
N LEU A 59 0.92 -59.65 -31.31
CA LEU A 59 2.07 -60.58 -31.14
C LEU A 59 2.63 -61.31 -32.39
N SER A 60 2.09 -61.06 -33.58
CA SER A 60 2.52 -61.61 -34.88
C SER A 60 3.55 -60.71 -35.59
N VAL A 61 4.51 -60.17 -34.86
CA VAL A 61 5.44 -59.16 -35.40
C VAL A 61 6.83 -59.77 -35.66
N SER A 62 7.41 -59.45 -36.82
CA SER A 62 8.78 -59.85 -37.22
C SER A 62 9.82 -59.56 -36.14
N VAL A 63 10.80 -60.46 -35.99
CA VAL A 63 11.95 -60.40 -35.06
C VAL A 63 12.68 -59.05 -35.10
N THR A 64 12.67 -58.37 -36.24
CA THR A 64 13.28 -57.04 -36.40
C THR A 64 12.53 -55.95 -35.62
N LEU A 65 11.19 -55.98 -35.60
CA LEU A 65 10.41 -54.94 -34.91
C LEU A 65 10.40 -55.13 -33.39
N THR A 66 10.49 -56.38 -32.91
CA THR A 66 10.56 -56.67 -31.48
C THR A 66 11.86 -56.14 -30.89
N HIS A 67 12.95 -56.30 -31.62
CA HIS A 67 14.24 -55.69 -31.28
C HIS A 67 14.15 -54.16 -31.20
N ASP A 68 13.61 -53.50 -32.23
CA ASP A 68 13.50 -52.04 -32.25
C ASP A 68 12.65 -51.49 -31.10
N ILE A 69 11.55 -52.14 -30.75
CA ILE A 69 10.66 -51.73 -29.65
C ILE A 69 11.37 -51.88 -28.30
N LEU A 70 12.13 -52.95 -28.10
CA LEU A 70 12.86 -53.21 -26.86
C LEU A 70 14.01 -52.23 -26.67
N THR A 71 14.82 -52.00 -27.70
CA THR A 71 15.94 -51.08 -27.65
C THR A 71 15.46 -49.65 -27.42
N GLN A 72 14.35 -49.24 -28.06
CA GLN A 72 13.72 -47.94 -27.80
C GLN A 72 13.09 -47.84 -26.40
N GLY A 73 12.46 -48.91 -25.90
CA GLY A 73 11.90 -48.97 -24.55
C GLY A 73 12.97 -48.83 -23.47
N LEU A 74 14.09 -49.55 -23.62
CA LEU A 74 15.26 -49.44 -22.74
C LEU A 74 15.86 -48.03 -22.78
N ALA A 75 16.11 -47.49 -23.98
CA ALA A 75 16.62 -46.14 -24.14
C ALA A 75 15.70 -45.08 -23.50
N TRP A 76 14.37 -45.26 -23.61
CA TRP A 76 13.40 -44.39 -22.96
C TRP A 76 13.46 -44.47 -21.43
N CYS A 77 13.51 -45.68 -20.85
CA CYS A 77 13.62 -45.86 -19.40
C CYS A 77 14.89 -45.22 -18.84
N ILE A 78 16.02 -45.39 -19.53
CA ILE A 78 17.31 -44.78 -19.19
C ILE A 78 17.22 -43.26 -19.26
N SER A 79 16.67 -42.71 -20.35
CA SER A 79 16.53 -41.28 -20.56
C SER A 79 15.62 -40.63 -19.51
N SER A 80 14.50 -41.28 -19.16
CA SER A 80 13.57 -40.82 -18.12
C SER A 80 14.23 -40.77 -16.75
N LEU A 81 15.09 -41.75 -16.43
CA LEU A 81 15.81 -41.79 -15.16
C LEU A 81 16.99 -40.80 -15.13
N ALA A 82 17.67 -40.59 -16.25
CA ALA A 82 18.70 -39.57 -16.40
C ALA A 82 18.12 -38.16 -16.25
N ALA A 83 16.97 -37.89 -16.88
CA ALA A 83 16.24 -36.63 -16.76
C ALA A 83 15.82 -36.35 -15.31
N ALA A 84 15.40 -37.38 -14.57
CA ALA A 84 15.05 -37.24 -13.15
C ALA A 84 16.26 -37.05 -12.21
N SER A 85 17.48 -37.34 -12.68
CA SER A 85 18.72 -37.27 -11.87
C SER A 85 19.63 -36.10 -12.24
N ASN A 86 19.19 -35.16 -13.09
CA ASN A 86 19.98 -34.03 -13.61
C ASN A 86 21.32 -34.43 -14.25
N SER A 87 21.51 -35.70 -14.58
CA SER A 87 22.72 -36.19 -15.23
C SER A 87 22.64 -35.85 -16.71
N THR A 88 23.50 -34.95 -17.17
CA THR A 88 23.49 -34.46 -18.55
C THR A 88 24.20 -35.47 -19.46
N THR A 89 23.59 -36.62 -19.72
CA THR A 89 24.07 -37.55 -20.76
C THR A 89 23.30 -37.27 -22.05
N LYS A 90 23.71 -36.20 -22.74
CA LYS A 90 23.37 -36.01 -24.16
C LYS A 90 24.46 -36.67 -24.99
N SER A 91 24.23 -37.92 -25.41
CA SER A 91 25.00 -38.55 -26.49
C SER A 91 24.10 -38.63 -27.72
N GLN A 92 24.42 -37.81 -28.71
CA GLN A 92 23.90 -37.95 -30.07
C GLN A 92 24.78 -38.94 -30.84
N SER A 93 24.10 -39.88 -31.50
CA SER A 93 24.49 -40.69 -32.66
C SER A 93 25.50 -41.86 -32.50
N ASN A 94 24.96 -43.03 -32.88
CA ASN A 94 25.58 -44.15 -33.58
C ASN A 94 26.36 -45.20 -32.77
N GLU A 95 25.69 -45.82 -31.79
CA GLU A 95 25.70 -47.27 -31.51
C GLU A 95 24.76 -47.49 -30.30
N LEU A 96 23.44 -47.48 -30.58
CA LEU A 96 22.37 -47.34 -29.58
C LEU A 96 22.46 -48.37 -28.44
N GLU A 97 22.99 -49.55 -28.72
CA GLU A 97 23.06 -50.66 -27.77
C GLU A 97 24.32 -50.62 -26.88
N GLU A 98 25.48 -50.18 -27.39
CA GLU A 98 26.68 -49.95 -26.58
C GLU A 98 26.46 -48.76 -25.63
N ASP A 99 25.76 -47.74 -26.11
CA ASP A 99 25.29 -46.60 -25.31
C ASP A 99 24.35 -47.04 -24.19
N ILE A 100 23.48 -48.03 -24.44
CA ILE A 100 22.59 -48.59 -23.42
C ILE A 100 23.38 -49.29 -22.32
N GLU A 101 24.38 -50.11 -22.65
CA GLU A 101 25.22 -50.78 -21.65
C GLU A 101 25.99 -49.75 -20.80
N ALA A 102 26.60 -48.75 -21.43
CA ALA A 102 27.31 -47.68 -20.75
C ALA A 102 26.38 -46.86 -19.84
N ALA A 103 25.16 -46.56 -20.30
CA ALA A 103 24.17 -45.83 -19.53
C ALA A 103 23.58 -46.65 -18.37
N LEU A 104 23.39 -47.96 -18.53
CA LEU A 104 22.98 -48.83 -17.42
C LEU A 104 24.05 -48.88 -16.32
N ARG A 105 25.33 -48.87 -16.70
CA ARG A 105 26.46 -48.80 -15.77
C ARG A 105 26.51 -47.45 -15.04
N SER A 106 26.26 -46.34 -15.73
CA SER A 106 26.25 -45.00 -15.11
C SER A 106 25.09 -44.81 -14.13
N ILE A 107 23.95 -45.45 -14.38
CA ILE A 107 22.76 -45.46 -13.52
C ILE A 107 22.93 -46.46 -12.33
N GLY A 108 23.97 -47.31 -12.37
CA GLY A 108 24.28 -48.26 -11.30
C GLY A 108 23.38 -49.50 -11.28
N CYS A 109 22.97 -49.99 -12.45
CA CYS A 109 22.20 -51.22 -12.56
C CYS A 109 23.02 -52.42 -12.02
N PRO A 110 22.47 -53.25 -11.11
CA PRO A 110 23.18 -54.41 -10.54
C PRO A 110 23.25 -55.60 -11.51
N TYR A 111 22.47 -55.59 -12.59
CA TYR A 111 22.44 -56.63 -13.60
C TYR A 111 23.34 -56.24 -14.77
N ALA A 112 24.35 -57.05 -15.06
CA ALA A 112 25.22 -56.87 -16.20
C ALA A 112 24.51 -57.35 -17.47
N LEU A 113 24.04 -56.42 -18.29
CA LEU A 113 23.46 -56.70 -19.60
C LEU A 113 24.53 -56.46 -20.66
N GLN A 114 24.87 -57.48 -21.43
CA GLN A 114 25.84 -57.35 -22.53
C GLN A 114 25.13 -57.04 -23.84
N LEU A 115 25.81 -56.29 -24.71
CA LEU A 115 25.38 -56.00 -26.09
C LEU A 115 24.79 -57.23 -26.82
N HIS A 116 25.49 -58.36 -26.73
CA HIS A 116 25.10 -59.60 -27.41
C HIS A 116 23.74 -60.13 -26.95
N GLN A 117 23.38 -59.92 -25.69
CA GLN A 117 22.12 -60.40 -25.11
C GLN A 117 20.92 -59.56 -25.57
N ILE A 118 21.13 -58.28 -25.89
CA ILE A 118 20.12 -57.41 -26.51
C ILE A 118 19.90 -57.83 -27.97
N GLN A 119 21.00 -58.04 -28.71
CA GLN A 119 20.97 -58.47 -30.12
C GLN A 119 20.34 -59.85 -30.33
N GLN A 120 20.58 -60.77 -29.39
CA GLN A 120 20.00 -62.11 -29.42
C GLN A 120 18.60 -62.20 -28.82
N LEU A 121 18.02 -61.08 -28.35
CA LEU A 121 16.70 -61.04 -27.71
C LEU A 121 16.61 -62.01 -26.52
N ASP A 122 17.63 -62.05 -25.66
CA ASP A 122 17.64 -62.88 -24.46
C ASP A 122 16.69 -62.29 -23.40
N TYR A 123 15.42 -62.65 -23.50
CA TYR A 123 14.35 -62.16 -22.63
C TYR A 123 14.60 -62.48 -21.15
N ASN A 124 15.33 -63.56 -20.83
CA ASN A 124 15.64 -63.95 -19.46
C ASN A 124 16.61 -62.98 -18.79
N ALA A 125 17.59 -62.47 -19.55
CA ALA A 125 18.51 -61.45 -19.09
C ALA A 125 17.87 -60.04 -19.10
N LEU A 126 17.00 -59.75 -20.07
CA LEU A 126 16.34 -58.45 -20.22
C LEU A 126 15.27 -58.18 -19.15
N TYR A 127 14.48 -59.19 -18.80
CA TYR A 127 13.38 -59.05 -17.84
C TYR A 127 13.78 -58.42 -16.49
N PRO A 128 14.81 -58.92 -15.76
CA PRO A 128 15.21 -58.33 -14.48
C PRO A 128 15.75 -56.90 -14.61
N VAL A 129 16.40 -56.57 -15.72
CA VAL A 129 16.89 -55.21 -16.01
C VAL A 129 15.72 -54.25 -16.18
N VAL A 130 14.75 -54.61 -17.02
CA VAL A 130 13.56 -53.80 -17.27
C VAL A 130 12.75 -53.63 -15.98
N GLN A 131 12.50 -54.71 -15.23
CA GLN A 131 11.78 -54.64 -13.97
C GLN A 131 12.45 -53.67 -12.97
N TRP A 132 13.78 -53.70 -12.89
CA TRP A 132 14.54 -52.79 -12.03
C TRP A 132 14.42 -51.33 -12.49
N LEU A 133 14.54 -51.07 -13.79
CA LEU A 133 14.40 -49.74 -14.37
C LEU A 133 13.02 -49.14 -14.11
N VAL A 134 11.95 -49.91 -14.34
CA VAL A 134 10.58 -49.46 -14.10
C VAL A 134 10.35 -49.11 -12.63
N ASN A 135 10.81 -49.96 -11.71
CA ASN A 135 10.69 -49.70 -10.27
C ASN A 135 11.46 -48.44 -9.84
N ARG A 136 12.66 -48.21 -10.39
CA ARG A 136 13.45 -46.98 -10.16
C ARG A 136 12.75 -45.72 -10.66
N ILE A 137 12.14 -45.76 -11.85
CA ILE A 137 11.38 -44.63 -12.40
C ILE A 137 10.17 -44.31 -11.53
N GLN A 138 9.41 -45.34 -11.13
CA GLN A 138 8.22 -45.17 -10.29
C GLN A 138 8.55 -44.58 -8.92
N THR A 139 9.57 -45.12 -8.25
CA THR A 139 10.00 -44.62 -6.93
C THR A 139 10.45 -43.16 -6.97
N ASN A 140 11.25 -42.76 -7.97
CA ASN A 140 11.65 -41.37 -8.15
C ASN A 140 10.45 -40.46 -8.43
N THR A 141 9.54 -40.90 -9.32
CA THR A 141 8.30 -40.16 -9.63
C THR A 141 7.44 -39.97 -8.37
N THR A 142 7.28 -40.98 -7.52
CA THR A 142 6.51 -40.86 -6.27
C THR A 142 7.18 -39.92 -5.27
N MET A 143 8.50 -39.96 -5.13
CA MET A 143 9.24 -39.03 -4.27
C MET A 143 9.06 -37.59 -4.75
N ASN A 144 9.23 -37.34 -6.05
CA ASN A 144 9.03 -36.04 -6.65
C ASN A 144 7.58 -35.53 -6.46
N ILE A 145 6.57 -36.38 -6.67
CA ILE A 145 5.16 -36.03 -6.43
C ILE A 145 4.92 -35.61 -4.98
N ASN A 146 5.52 -36.32 -4.01
CA ASN A 146 5.35 -35.99 -2.58
C ASN A 146 6.01 -34.65 -2.22
N GLU A 147 7.21 -34.39 -2.74
CA GLU A 147 7.92 -33.12 -2.56
C GLU A 147 7.15 -31.97 -3.19
N VAL A 148 6.73 -32.11 -4.45
CA VAL A 148 5.92 -31.11 -5.16
C VAL A 148 4.59 -30.88 -4.43
N SER A 149 3.93 -31.93 -3.94
CA SER A 149 2.68 -31.81 -3.16
C SER A 149 2.88 -31.08 -1.83
N TYR A 150 4.02 -31.29 -1.16
CA TYR A 150 4.36 -30.54 0.04
C TYR A 150 4.57 -29.05 -0.28
N VAL A 151 5.41 -28.74 -1.27
CA VAL A 151 5.70 -27.36 -1.69
C VAL A 151 4.45 -26.64 -2.16
N MET A 152 3.59 -27.31 -2.92
CA MET A 152 2.33 -26.73 -3.39
C MET A 152 1.41 -26.32 -2.24
N ARG A 153 1.29 -27.15 -1.19
CA ARG A 153 0.51 -26.80 0.01
C ARG A 153 1.12 -25.64 0.80
N GLU A 154 2.44 -25.52 0.81
CA GLU A 154 3.13 -24.41 1.45
C GLU A 154 2.84 -23.10 0.72
N ILE A 155 2.98 -23.11 -0.61
CA ILE A 155 2.67 -21.95 -1.48
C ILE A 155 1.20 -21.54 -1.31
N GLU A 156 0.26 -22.47 -1.35
CA GLU A 156 -1.17 -22.17 -1.17
C GLU A 156 -1.44 -21.49 0.18
N ARG A 157 -0.76 -21.91 1.25
CA ARG A 157 -0.89 -21.28 2.57
C ARG A 157 -0.37 -19.84 2.55
N GLU A 158 0.82 -19.64 2.00
CA GLU A 158 1.42 -18.30 1.87
C GLU A 158 0.54 -17.37 1.03
N GLU A 159 0.01 -17.84 -0.11
CA GLU A 159 -0.91 -17.07 -0.96
C GLU A 159 -2.16 -16.61 -0.19
N HIS A 160 -2.74 -17.46 0.66
CA HIS A 160 -3.86 -17.08 1.51
C HIS A 160 -3.50 -15.97 2.50
N THR A 161 -2.31 -16.04 3.10
CA THR A 161 -1.84 -14.99 4.03
C THR A 161 -1.60 -13.66 3.34
N VAL A 162 -1.00 -13.67 2.14
CA VAL A 162 -0.77 -12.46 1.34
C VAL A 162 -2.09 -11.79 0.97
N LYS A 163 -3.07 -12.55 0.49
CA LYS A 163 -4.42 -12.02 0.17
C LYS A 163 -5.11 -11.37 1.36
N GLN A 164 -4.92 -11.93 2.57
CA GLN A 164 -5.46 -11.34 3.79
C GLN A 164 -4.78 -10.01 4.11
N LEU A 165 -3.45 -9.94 4.03
CA LEU A 165 -2.69 -8.71 4.26
C LEU A 165 -2.99 -7.62 3.23
N GLU A 166 -3.16 -7.98 1.96
CA GLU A 166 -3.54 -7.03 0.90
C GLU A 166 -4.90 -6.37 1.20
N LYS A 167 -5.84 -7.15 1.73
CA LYS A 167 -7.15 -6.62 2.14
C LYS A 167 -7.01 -5.64 3.31
N GLU A 168 -6.27 -6.03 4.34
CA GLU A 168 -6.04 -5.18 5.52
C GLU A 168 -5.30 -3.88 5.15
N LEU A 169 -4.33 -3.96 4.23
CA LEU A 169 -3.62 -2.79 3.71
C LEU A 169 -4.59 -1.84 3.00
N LYS A 170 -5.46 -2.38 2.14
CA LYS A 170 -6.46 -1.58 1.42
C LYS A 170 -7.44 -0.90 2.37
N ASP A 171 -7.91 -1.61 3.40
CA ASP A 171 -8.81 -1.05 4.41
C ASP A 171 -8.10 0.07 5.22
N ALA A 172 -6.82 -0.11 5.54
CA ALA A 172 -6.00 0.90 6.22
C ALA A 172 -5.75 2.14 5.35
N GLU A 173 -5.46 1.96 4.05
CA GLU A 173 -5.29 3.07 3.09
C GLU A 173 -6.56 3.92 2.99
N GLN A 174 -7.73 3.29 2.89
CA GLN A 174 -9.01 3.99 2.87
C GLN A 174 -9.25 4.76 4.17
N SER A 175 -8.89 4.19 5.31
CA SER A 175 -9.00 4.89 6.61
C SER A 175 -8.09 6.11 6.68
N ILE A 176 -6.84 6.00 6.19
CA ILE A 176 -5.89 7.12 6.13
C ILE A 176 -6.42 8.23 5.21
N GLU A 177 -7.00 7.87 4.06
CA GLU A 177 -7.57 8.83 3.12
C GLU A 177 -8.69 9.67 3.78
N ILE A 178 -9.61 9.01 4.49
CA ILE A 178 -10.69 9.68 5.23
C ILE A 178 -10.12 10.62 6.30
N VAL A 179 -9.19 10.13 7.13
CA VAL A 179 -8.58 10.94 8.20
C VAL A 179 -7.83 12.15 7.64
N ASN A 180 -7.14 12.00 6.50
CA ASN A 180 -6.47 13.12 5.83
C ASN A 180 -7.46 14.16 5.29
N ALA A 181 -8.59 13.72 4.73
CA ALA A 181 -9.64 14.63 4.29
C ALA A 181 -10.20 15.45 5.47
N ASP A 182 -10.51 14.78 6.59
CA ASP A 182 -10.99 15.43 7.82
C ASP A 182 -9.95 16.41 8.39
N LEU A 183 -8.68 16.00 8.43
CA LEU A 183 -7.58 16.86 8.88
C LEU A 183 -7.44 18.12 8.01
N ASN A 184 -7.58 17.98 6.69
CA ASN A 184 -7.54 19.11 5.78
C ASN A 184 -8.72 20.06 6.01
N GLU A 185 -9.94 19.53 6.22
CA GLU A 185 -11.10 20.33 6.56
C GLU A 185 -10.89 21.12 7.86
N GLN A 186 -10.33 20.48 8.89
CA GLN A 186 -9.99 21.15 10.15
C GLN A 186 -8.93 22.23 9.96
N ASN A 187 -7.91 22.00 9.14
CA ASN A 187 -6.89 23.00 8.85
C ASN A 187 -7.48 24.23 8.15
N LEU A 188 -8.43 24.04 7.22
CA LEU A 188 -9.14 25.15 6.58
C LEU A 188 -9.97 25.96 7.59
N LYS A 189 -10.68 25.28 8.51
CA LYS A 189 -11.42 25.94 9.59
C LYS A 189 -10.49 26.73 10.51
N ASN A 190 -9.36 26.16 10.89
CA ASN A 190 -8.37 26.83 11.73
C ASN A 190 -7.78 28.07 11.05
N ALA A 191 -7.47 27.99 9.76
CA ALA A 191 -7.01 29.14 8.98
C ALA A 191 -8.06 30.27 8.94
N HIS A 192 -9.33 29.92 8.74
CA HIS A 192 -10.42 30.90 8.78
C HIS A 192 -10.54 31.58 10.15
N ILE A 193 -10.50 30.81 11.24
CA ILE A 193 -10.56 31.34 12.61
C ILE A 193 -9.37 32.25 12.90
N LEU A 194 -8.17 31.87 12.50
CA LEU A 194 -6.96 32.69 12.65
C LEU A 194 -7.09 34.04 11.94
N ASN A 195 -7.58 34.03 10.70
CA ASN A 195 -7.80 35.25 9.93
C ASN A 195 -8.86 36.15 10.57
N ALA A 196 -9.99 35.58 11.00
CA ALA A 196 -11.03 36.33 11.70
C ALA A 196 -10.51 36.92 13.01
N SER A 197 -9.73 36.16 13.79
CA SER A 197 -9.09 36.63 15.02
C SER A 197 -8.10 37.77 14.74
N GLN A 198 -7.36 37.71 13.64
CA GLN A 198 -6.44 38.77 13.24
C GLN A 198 -7.18 40.04 12.79
N ASP A 199 -8.26 39.90 12.02
CA ASP A 199 -9.12 41.03 11.62
C ASP A 199 -9.74 41.71 12.85
N LEU A 200 -10.21 40.93 13.83
CA LEU A 200 -10.71 41.46 15.10
C LEU A 200 -9.62 42.20 15.89
N ARG A 201 -8.39 41.67 15.95
CA ARG A 201 -7.26 42.37 16.57
C ARG A 201 -7.00 43.72 15.90
N VAL A 202 -6.91 43.76 14.56
CA VAL A 202 -6.68 45.00 13.80
C VAL A 202 -7.80 46.01 14.03
N LYS A 203 -9.07 45.56 14.10
CA LYS A 203 -10.20 46.44 14.40
C LYS A 203 -10.12 47.01 15.81
N LEU A 204 -9.78 46.19 16.80
CA LEU A 204 -9.62 46.62 18.18
C LEU A 204 -8.51 47.68 18.32
N ASP A 205 -7.37 47.46 17.69
CA ASP A 205 -6.24 48.40 17.69
C ASP A 205 -6.66 49.76 17.07
N LYS A 206 -7.38 49.73 15.95
CA LYS A 206 -7.88 50.94 15.28
C LYS A 206 -8.93 51.70 16.09
N GLU A 207 -9.92 51.00 16.67
CA GLU A 207 -11.01 51.63 17.42
C GLU A 207 -10.57 52.12 18.80
N GLY A 208 -9.74 51.34 19.50
CA GLY A 208 -9.23 51.69 20.82
C GLY A 208 -8.43 52.98 20.80
N ASP A 209 -7.46 53.08 19.88
CA ASP A 209 -6.64 54.27 19.76
C ASP A 209 -7.44 55.48 19.25
N LYS A 210 -8.33 55.28 18.27
CA LYS A 210 -9.13 56.37 17.70
C LYS A 210 -10.08 56.99 18.72
N ALA A 211 -10.82 56.19 19.48
CA ALA A 211 -11.77 56.71 20.46
C ALA A 211 -11.08 57.46 21.62
N VAL A 212 -9.91 56.96 22.05
CA VAL A 212 -9.09 57.62 23.08
C VAL A 212 -8.51 58.93 22.55
N VAL A 213 -7.96 58.94 21.34
CA VAL A 213 -7.38 60.13 20.71
C VAL A 213 -8.45 61.20 20.46
N GLU A 214 -9.64 60.84 19.98
CA GLU A 214 -10.75 61.79 19.78
C GLU A 214 -11.17 62.42 21.10
N ARG A 215 -11.29 61.63 22.18
CA ARG A 215 -11.67 62.13 23.50
C ARG A 215 -10.60 63.02 24.12
N LEU A 216 -9.32 62.65 23.96
CA LEU A 216 -8.19 63.46 24.42
C LEU A 216 -8.17 64.80 23.70
N THR A 217 -8.36 64.80 22.38
CA THR A 217 -8.39 66.01 21.54
C THR A 217 -9.50 66.96 21.99
N PHE A 218 -10.72 66.44 22.19
CA PHE A 218 -11.85 67.22 22.68
C PHE A 218 -11.58 67.87 24.05
N LEU A 219 -10.99 67.11 24.98
CA LEU A 219 -10.62 67.62 26.30
C LEU A 219 -9.54 68.69 26.21
N MET A 220 -8.55 68.52 25.32
CA MET A 220 -7.47 69.46 25.11
C MET A 220 -7.98 70.80 24.56
N GLU A 221 -8.93 70.76 23.63
CA GLU A 221 -9.60 71.95 23.09
C GLU A 221 -10.44 72.66 24.15
N SER A 222 -11.20 71.90 24.94
CA SER A 222 -11.98 72.45 26.06
C SER A 222 -11.10 73.10 27.12
N LEU A 223 -9.95 72.48 27.44
CA LEU A 223 -8.96 73.03 28.37
C LEU A 223 -8.37 74.34 27.87
N LYS A 224 -8.02 74.42 26.58
CA LYS A 224 -7.47 75.64 25.97
C LYS A 224 -8.45 76.81 26.03
N VAL A 225 -9.75 76.54 25.82
CA VAL A 225 -10.80 77.56 25.95
C VAL A 225 -10.92 78.04 27.41
N LEU A 226 -10.88 77.12 28.37
CA LEU A 226 -10.90 77.45 29.80
C LEU A 226 -9.67 78.25 30.22
N GLU A 227 -8.48 77.90 29.71
CA GLU A 227 -7.24 78.60 30.00
C GLU A 227 -7.29 80.06 29.51
N SER A 228 -7.80 80.30 28.30
CA SER A 228 -8.03 81.65 27.77
C SER A 228 -8.99 82.44 28.66
N LYS A 229 -10.14 81.86 29.03
CA LYS A 229 -11.10 82.52 29.93
C LYS A 229 -10.51 82.84 31.29
N ASN A 230 -9.65 81.95 31.82
CA ASN A 230 -8.96 82.17 33.08
C ASN A 230 -7.89 83.26 32.97
N SER A 231 -7.15 83.34 31.86
CA SER A 231 -6.23 84.48 31.62
C SER A 231 -6.97 85.80 31.49
N ASP A 232 -8.13 85.81 30.82
CA ASP A 232 -8.97 87.01 30.69
C ASP A 232 -9.49 87.44 32.05
N SER A 233 -10.03 86.50 32.83
CA SER A 233 -10.53 86.75 34.19
C SER A 233 -9.41 87.23 35.12
N ARG A 234 -8.22 86.64 35.03
CA ARG A 234 -7.04 87.05 35.81
C ARG A 234 -6.55 88.44 35.42
N SER A 235 -6.56 88.78 34.14
CA SER A 235 -6.23 90.11 33.65
C SER A 235 -7.22 91.15 34.19
N TYR A 236 -8.51 90.84 34.12
CA TYR A 236 -9.58 91.66 34.67
C TYR A 236 -9.42 91.89 36.18
N CYS A 237 -9.15 90.84 36.97
CA CYS A 237 -8.87 90.98 38.40
C CYS A 237 -7.65 91.87 38.67
N LYS A 238 -6.53 91.68 37.95
CA LYS A 238 -5.34 92.54 38.09
C LYS A 238 -5.63 94.00 37.80
N GLN A 239 -6.49 94.28 36.83
CA GLN A 239 -6.89 95.64 36.49
C GLN A 239 -7.73 96.27 37.60
N ILE A 240 -8.66 95.51 38.20
CA ILE A 240 -9.42 95.94 39.37
C ILE A 240 -8.49 96.19 40.56
N ASP A 241 -7.58 95.26 40.87
CA ASP A 241 -6.65 95.39 41.99
C ASP A 241 -5.76 96.63 41.82
N SER A 242 -5.27 96.89 40.61
CA SER A 242 -4.48 98.10 40.32
C SER A 242 -5.31 99.37 40.53
N SER A 243 -6.56 99.40 40.06
CA SER A 243 -7.47 100.53 40.28
C SER A 243 -7.73 100.79 41.77
N LEU A 244 -7.96 99.73 42.54
CA LEU A 244 -8.20 99.85 43.98
C LEU A 244 -6.93 100.29 44.73
N GLN A 245 -5.76 99.80 44.31
CA GLN A 245 -4.48 100.20 44.88
C GLN A 245 -4.18 101.69 44.63
N ASP A 246 -4.50 102.17 43.42
CA ASP A 246 -4.40 103.60 43.06
C ASP A 246 -5.35 104.44 43.93
N ASP A 247 -6.60 103.98 44.11
CA ASP A 247 -7.58 104.64 44.98
C ASP A 247 -7.10 104.69 46.44
N ILE A 248 -6.60 103.57 47.00
CA ILE A 248 -6.03 103.50 48.36
C ILE A 248 -4.85 104.47 48.50
N SER A 249 -3.90 104.44 47.56
CA SER A 249 -2.72 105.33 47.59
C SER A 249 -3.10 106.81 47.51
N TRP A 250 -4.15 107.14 46.76
CA TRP A 250 -4.72 108.48 46.70
C TRP A 250 -5.31 108.89 48.06
N PHE A 251 -6.10 108.02 48.70
CA PHE A 251 -6.66 108.27 50.03
C PHE A 251 -5.57 108.40 51.10
N GLU A 252 -4.56 107.54 51.11
CA GLU A 252 -3.43 107.59 52.04
C GLU A 252 -2.65 108.91 51.93
N ASN A 253 -2.30 109.33 50.71
CA ASN A 253 -1.65 110.64 50.48
C ASN A 253 -2.52 111.81 50.93
N LYS A 254 -3.84 111.73 50.71
CA LYS A 254 -4.78 112.77 51.15
C LYS A 254 -4.86 112.81 52.68
N MET A 255 -4.89 111.66 53.36
CA MET A 255 -4.83 111.58 54.83
C MET A 255 -3.52 112.16 55.39
N LEU A 256 -2.36 111.84 54.78
CA LEU A 256 -1.07 112.41 55.16
C LEU A 256 -1.03 113.95 54.98
N SER A 257 -1.75 114.48 53.99
CA SER A 257 -1.87 115.94 53.80
C SER A 257 -2.72 116.64 54.87
N TYR A 258 -3.68 115.92 55.49
CA TYR A 258 -4.44 116.40 56.64
C TYR A 258 -3.61 116.40 57.93
N GLU A 259 -2.82 115.35 58.18
CA GLU A 259 -1.90 115.30 59.32
C GLU A 259 -0.78 116.36 59.25
N ALA A 260 -0.41 116.80 58.04
CA ALA A 260 0.54 117.89 57.81
C ALA A 260 -0.06 119.32 57.92
N GLY A 261 -1.35 119.46 58.29
CA GLY A 261 -1.99 120.75 58.63
C GLY A 261 -2.27 121.70 57.46
N LYS A 262 -2.53 121.19 56.23
CA LYS A 262 -2.62 122.02 55.01
C LYS A 262 -3.95 122.08 54.25
N SER A 263 -5.05 121.44 54.68
CA SER A 263 -6.34 121.60 53.98
C SER A 263 -7.58 121.54 54.89
N SER A 264 -8.55 122.42 54.62
CA SER A 264 -9.84 122.53 55.31
C SER A 264 -10.89 121.52 54.80
N PHE A 265 -11.93 121.33 55.61
CA PHE A 265 -12.93 120.26 55.56
C PHE A 265 -14.04 120.43 54.50
N ASP A 266 -14.00 121.49 53.68
CA ASP A 266 -15.17 121.89 52.85
C ASP A 266 -15.22 121.34 51.41
N ASP A 267 -14.41 120.33 51.05
CA ASP A 267 -14.36 119.80 49.67
C ASP A 267 -14.70 118.30 49.59
N PHE A 268 -15.85 117.94 50.15
CA PHE A 268 -16.53 116.65 49.93
C PHE A 268 -17.76 116.79 49.00
N GLY A 269 -17.78 117.85 48.18
CA GLY A 269 -18.75 118.00 47.11
C GLY A 269 -18.28 117.27 45.85
N ASP A 270 -18.98 116.20 45.50
CA ASP A 270 -18.91 115.46 44.23
C ASP A 270 -17.88 114.33 44.14
N PHE A 271 -18.16 113.23 44.83
CA PHE A 271 -17.61 111.92 44.47
C PHE A 271 -18.76 110.93 44.24
N SER A 272 -19.22 110.88 42.99
CA SER A 272 -19.85 109.68 42.43
C SER A 272 -18.79 108.59 42.31
N CYS A 273 -18.47 107.95 43.43
CA CYS A 273 -17.95 106.59 43.40
C CYS A 273 -19.16 105.68 43.21
N ASP A 274 -19.51 105.42 41.95
CA ASP A 274 -20.30 104.24 41.60
C ASP A 274 -19.36 103.14 41.08
N PRO A 275 -18.66 102.39 41.96
CA PRO A 275 -17.85 101.24 41.53
C PRO A 275 -18.71 100.18 40.82
N LEU A 276 -20.02 100.17 41.06
CA LEU A 276 -20.97 99.26 40.41
C LEU A 276 -21.24 99.62 38.94
N GLY A 277 -21.12 100.90 38.57
CA GLY A 277 -21.28 101.36 37.18
C GLY A 277 -20.18 100.83 36.26
N LYS A 278 -18.91 100.86 36.71
CA LYS A 278 -17.77 100.32 35.94
C LYS A 278 -17.82 98.78 35.80
N LEU A 279 -18.47 98.10 36.74
CA LEU A 279 -18.70 96.64 36.69
C LEU A 279 -19.80 96.24 35.69
N LYS A 280 -20.79 97.11 35.43
CA LYS A 280 -21.90 96.83 34.50
C LYS A 280 -21.55 97.11 33.03
N SER A 281 -20.66 98.06 32.74
CA SER A 281 -20.26 98.39 31.36
C SER A 281 -19.23 97.43 30.75
N ALA A 282 -18.65 96.51 31.52
CA ALA A 282 -17.61 95.57 31.07
C ALA A 282 -18.09 94.10 30.95
N LYS A 283 -19.41 93.86 31.03
CA LYS A 283 -20.04 92.53 31.01
C LYS A 283 -20.78 92.21 29.70
N THR A 284 -20.30 92.76 28.58
CA THR A 284 -20.76 92.44 27.21
C THR A 284 -19.67 91.70 26.46
#